data_AF-A0A2U1PE19-F1
#
_entry.id   AF-A0A2U1PE19-F1
#
_cell.length_a   1.000
_cell.length_b   1.000
_cell.length_c   1.000
_cell.angle_alpha   90.00
_cell.angle_beta   90.00
_cell.angle_gamma   90.00
#
_symmetry.space_group_name_H-M   'P 1'
#
loop_
_entity.id
_entity.type
_entity.pdbx_description
1 polymer ?
#
loop_
_entity_poly.entity_id
_entity_poly.type
_entity_poly.pdbx_seq_one_letter_code
_entity_poly.pdbx_strand_id
1 'polypeptide(L)'
;MAKLLVEFVIEVSDFIEKTCISIVSDHCVVFPQFLSTFKIAVETVMNKMKSELLKWVKELIEMEELTPYTCDSSYNTTADNLRLANQECLLSVLDENMENVNLCGLGMVDITYLHNVEDEAMHEDSILFGSSSNTFLMKKAVALDLDDELTKEFNNGGIGKILEEPASTAEMRNHLSKSIYDLENANFSLSATSLSL
;
A
#
# COMPACT_ATOMS: atom_id res chain seq x y z
N MET A 1 20.59 -12.15 -9.62
CA MET A 1 19.83 -10.93 -9.26
C MET A 1 18.34 -11.13 -9.50
N ALA A 2 17.92 -11.40 -10.74
CA ALA A 2 16.52 -11.69 -11.12
C ALA A 2 15.75 -12.64 -10.19
N LYS A 3 16.33 -13.82 -9.89
CA LYS A 3 15.69 -14.84 -9.04
C LYS A 3 15.38 -14.34 -7.63
N LEU A 4 16.29 -13.55 -7.05
CA LEU A 4 16.16 -13.03 -5.68
C LEU A 4 15.08 -11.94 -5.60
N LEU A 5 14.94 -11.11 -6.64
CA LEU A 5 13.88 -10.09 -6.73
C LEU A 5 12.50 -10.74 -6.86
N VAL A 6 12.38 -11.78 -7.68
CA VAL A 6 11.13 -12.53 -7.85
C VAL A 6 10.72 -13.23 -6.55
N GLU A 7 11.65 -13.89 -5.86
CA GLU A 7 11.40 -14.54 -4.57
C GLU A 7 10.94 -13.50 -3.51
N PHE A 8 11.61 -12.35 -3.45
CA PHE A 8 11.24 -11.27 -2.53
C PHE A 8 9.83 -10.74 -2.77
N VAL A 9 9.44 -10.51 -4.03
CA VAL A 9 8.08 -10.05 -4.38
C VAL A 9 7.02 -11.05 -3.91
N ILE A 10 7.27 -12.35 -4.09
CA ILE A 10 6.35 -13.40 -3.67
C ILE A 10 6.25 -13.43 -2.14
N GLU A 11 7.38 -13.41 -1.43
CA GLU A 11 7.39 -13.47 0.04
C GLU A 11 6.69 -12.29 0.69
N VAL A 12 6.95 -11.06 0.22
CA VAL A 12 6.32 -9.86 0.78
C VAL A 12 4.82 -9.84 0.49
N SER A 13 4.42 -10.23 -0.72
CA SER A 13 3.00 -10.30 -1.09
C SER A 13 2.26 -11.33 -0.25
N ASP A 14 2.83 -12.52 -0.05
CA ASP A 14 2.26 -13.58 0.80
C ASP A 14 2.19 -13.14 2.27
N PHE A 15 3.19 -12.39 2.75
CA PHE A 15 3.19 -11.86 4.11
C PHE A 15 2.06 -10.84 4.33
N ILE A 16 1.87 -9.91 3.40
CA ILE A 16 0.80 -8.91 3.46
C ILE A 16 -0.57 -9.62 3.41
N GLU A 17 -0.75 -10.57 2.49
CA GLU A 17 -1.98 -11.36 2.36
C GLU A 17 -2.36 -12.05 3.68
N LYS A 18 -1.41 -12.78 4.27
CA LYS A 18 -1.60 -13.46 5.56
C LYS A 18 -1.92 -12.49 6.69
N THR A 19 -1.22 -11.36 6.74
CA THR A 19 -1.42 -10.35 7.78
C THR A 19 -2.80 -9.71 7.68
N CYS A 20 -3.23 -9.32 6.48
CA CYS A 20 -4.56 -8.77 6.23
C CYS A 20 -5.67 -9.76 6.61
N ILE A 21 -5.56 -11.02 6.18
CA ILE A 21 -6.54 -12.06 6.50
C ILE A 21 -6.59 -12.30 8.02
N SER A 22 -5.44 -12.36 8.70
CA SER A 22 -5.40 -12.57 10.16
C SER A 22 -6.09 -11.43 10.91
N ILE A 23 -5.74 -10.17 10.62
CA ILE A 23 -6.30 -9.00 11.31
C ILE A 23 -7.82 -8.96 11.13
N VAL A 24 -8.32 -9.15 9.91
CA VAL A 24 -9.76 -9.09 9.65
C VAL A 24 -10.48 -10.31 10.21
N SER A 25 -9.85 -11.49 10.19
CA SER A 25 -10.41 -12.68 10.84
C SER A 25 -10.60 -12.45 12.33
N ASP A 26 -9.64 -11.86 13.02
CA ASP A 26 -9.71 -11.58 14.46
C ASP A 26 -10.81 -10.57 14.81
N HIS A 27 -11.03 -9.56 13.96
CA HIS A 27 -12.04 -8.52 14.19
C HIS A 27 -13.45 -8.90 13.72
N CYS A 28 -13.58 -9.79 12.73
CA CYS A 28 -14.85 -10.07 12.07
C CYS A 28 -15.30 -11.53 12.18
N VAL A 29 -14.83 -12.27 13.20
CA VAL A 29 -15.24 -13.66 13.51
C VAL A 29 -16.76 -13.86 13.48
N VAL A 30 -17.51 -12.83 13.87
CA VAL A 30 -18.98 -12.83 13.97
C VAL A 30 -19.67 -12.90 12.60
N PHE A 31 -18.98 -12.55 11.52
CA PHE A 31 -19.55 -12.45 10.17
C PHE A 31 -18.83 -13.41 9.20
N PRO A 32 -19.19 -14.70 9.16
CA PRO A 32 -18.49 -15.69 8.34
C PRO A 32 -18.62 -15.42 6.83
N GLN A 33 -19.75 -14.88 6.38
CA GLN A 33 -19.93 -14.52 4.97
C GLN A 33 -19.02 -13.36 4.57
N PHE A 34 -18.96 -12.31 5.39
CA PHE A 34 -18.00 -11.21 5.24
C PHE A 34 -16.55 -11.70 5.17
N LEU A 35 -16.14 -12.60 6.07
CA LEU A 35 -14.78 -13.15 6.05
C LEU A 35 -14.46 -13.88 4.75
N SER A 36 -15.42 -14.65 4.22
CA SER A 36 -15.23 -15.36 2.96
C SER A 36 -15.09 -14.40 1.77
N THR A 37 -15.95 -13.38 1.70
CA THR A 37 -15.90 -12.34 0.68
C THR A 37 -14.61 -11.53 0.76
N PHE A 38 -14.22 -11.12 1.97
CA PHE A 38 -12.99 -10.39 2.21
C PHE A 38 -11.76 -11.17 1.76
N LYS A 39 -11.70 -12.46 2.10
CA LYS A 39 -10.60 -13.34 1.67
C LYS A 39 -10.49 -13.40 0.14
N ILE A 40 -11.61 -13.56 -0.57
CA ILE A 40 -11.65 -13.59 -2.04
C ILE A 40 -11.15 -12.26 -2.63
N ALA A 41 -11.60 -11.12 -2.07
CA ALA A 41 -11.17 -9.80 -2.51
C ALA A 41 -9.65 -9.60 -2.32
N VAL A 42 -9.12 -9.97 -1.14
CA VAL A 42 -7.68 -9.90 -0.86
C VAL A 42 -6.87 -10.79 -1.80
N GLU A 43 -7.28 -12.06 -2.00
CA GLU A 43 -6.60 -12.98 -2.92
C GLU A 43 -6.58 -12.42 -4.35
N THR A 44 -7.68 -11.82 -4.81
CA THR A 44 -7.80 -11.23 -6.16
C THR A 44 -6.84 -10.05 -6.33
N VAL A 45 -6.85 -9.11 -5.39
CA VAL A 45 -5.98 -7.92 -5.43
C VAL A 45 -4.51 -8.30 -5.31
N MET A 46 -4.19 -9.25 -4.43
CA MET A 46 -2.81 -9.71 -4.24
C MET A 46 -2.26 -10.40 -5.49
N ASN A 47 -3.07 -11.22 -6.16
CA ASN A 47 -2.66 -11.87 -7.41
C ASN A 47 -2.43 -10.86 -8.55
N LYS A 48 -3.29 -9.84 -8.66
CA LYS A 48 -3.11 -8.74 -9.61
C LYS A 48 -1.81 -7.98 -9.33
N MET A 49 -1.56 -7.61 -8.07
CA MET A 49 -0.32 -6.93 -7.66
C MET A 49 0.93 -7.78 -7.96
N LYS A 50 0.90 -9.07 -7.63
CA LYS A 50 1.98 -10.01 -7.94
C LYS A 50 2.29 -10.03 -9.44
N SER A 51 1.27 -10.09 -10.30
CA SER A 51 1.47 -10.11 -11.76
C SER A 51 2.11 -8.82 -12.30
N GLU A 52 1.66 -7.65 -11.83
CA GLU A 52 2.21 -6.35 -12.25
C GLU A 52 3.66 -6.18 -11.77
N LEU A 53 3.95 -6.55 -10.52
CA LEU A 53 5.32 -6.49 -9.99
C LEU A 53 6.26 -7.44 -10.73
N LEU A 54 5.81 -8.66 -11.06
CA LEU A 54 6.62 -9.61 -11.83
C LEU A 54 6.89 -9.10 -13.25
N LYS A 55 5.91 -8.46 -13.89
CA LYS A 55 6.10 -7.81 -15.20
C LYS A 55 7.15 -6.70 -15.10
N TRP A 56 7.04 -5.84 -14.10
CA TRP A 56 7.99 -4.75 -13.88
C TRP A 56 9.42 -5.26 -13.58
N VAL A 57 9.57 -6.28 -12.73
CA VAL A 57 10.87 -6.92 -12.46
C VAL A 57 11.48 -7.49 -13.74
N LYS A 58 10.65 -8.09 -14.60
CA LYS A 58 11.11 -8.63 -15.88
C LYS A 58 11.60 -7.52 -16.82
N GLU A 59 10.84 -6.44 -16.97
CA GLU A 59 11.23 -5.27 -17.76
C GLU A 59 12.53 -4.65 -17.22
N LEU A 60 12.69 -4.57 -15.90
CA LEU A 60 13.92 -4.08 -15.26
C LEU A 60 15.13 -4.94 -15.61
N ILE A 61 15.00 -6.27 -15.54
CA ILE A 61 16.08 -7.20 -15.91
C ILE A 61 16.44 -7.06 -17.39
N GLU A 62 15.44 -6.92 -18.27
CA GLU A 62 15.66 -6.73 -19.71
C GLU A 62 16.36 -5.39 -20.00
N MET A 63 16.00 -4.32 -19.30
CA MET A 63 16.69 -3.03 -19.40
C MET A 63 18.13 -3.09 -18.85
N GLU A 64 18.35 -3.81 -17.76
CA GLU A 64 19.67 -4.04 -17.18
C GLU A 64 20.59 -4.82 -18.14
N GLU A 65 20.05 -5.82 -18.86
CA GLU A 65 20.79 -6.58 -19.87
C GLU A 65 21.20 -5.71 -21.08
N LEU A 66 20.32 -4.80 -21.52
CA LEU A 66 20.60 -3.89 -22.64
C LEU A 66 21.57 -2.75 -22.27
N THR A 67 21.69 -2.41 -20.98
CA THR A 67 22.51 -1.30 -20.49
C THR A 67 23.44 -1.71 -19.33
N PRO A 68 24.44 -2.58 -19.57
CA PRO A 68 25.26 -3.17 -18.51
C PRO A 68 26.21 -2.20 -17.77
N TYR A 69 26.17 -0.90 -18.07
CA TYR A 69 27.02 0.10 -17.41
C TYR A 69 26.52 0.52 -16.02
N THR A 70 25.23 0.31 -15.71
CA THR A 70 24.65 0.61 -14.38
C THR A 70 24.98 -0.46 -13.32
N CYS A 71 25.50 -1.61 -13.73
CA CYS A 71 25.89 -2.70 -12.84
C CYS A 71 27.38 -2.64 -12.43
N ASP A 72 28.18 -1.74 -13.01
CA ASP A 72 29.57 -1.58 -12.60
C ASP A 72 29.64 -0.83 -11.26
N SER A 73 30.11 -1.52 -10.22
CA SER A 73 30.34 -0.93 -8.91
C SER A 73 31.26 0.30 -8.94
N SER A 74 32.21 0.34 -9.88
CA SER A 74 33.11 1.49 -10.06
C SER A 74 32.37 2.69 -10.63
N TYR A 75 31.45 2.45 -11.58
CA TYR A 75 30.57 3.44 -12.14
C TYR A 75 29.61 4.01 -11.09
N ASN A 76 28.92 3.15 -10.34
CA ASN A 76 27.96 3.59 -9.31
C ASN A 76 28.63 4.40 -8.20
N THR A 77 29.81 3.98 -7.76
CA THR A 77 30.59 4.74 -6.77
C THR A 77 31.00 6.11 -7.31
N THR A 78 31.40 6.18 -8.57
CA THR A 78 31.79 7.45 -9.21
C THR A 78 30.57 8.35 -9.42
N ALA A 79 29.45 7.79 -9.86
CA ALA A 79 28.18 8.50 -10.03
C ALA A 79 27.64 9.05 -8.71
N ASP A 80 27.68 8.27 -7.62
CA ASP A 80 27.26 8.73 -6.29
C ASP A 80 28.17 9.84 -5.75
N ASN A 81 29.48 9.71 -5.91
CA ASN A 81 30.42 10.76 -5.52
C ASN A 81 30.19 12.06 -6.31
N LEU A 82 29.96 11.97 -7.62
CA LEU A 82 29.64 13.14 -8.45
C LEU A 82 28.28 13.74 -8.11
N ARG A 83 27.26 12.92 -7.82
CA ARG A 83 25.93 13.36 -7.40
C ARG A 83 25.98 14.12 -6.08
N LEU A 84 26.71 13.59 -5.09
CA LEU A 84 26.91 14.26 -3.81
C LEU A 84 27.72 15.55 -3.97
N ALA A 85 28.79 15.53 -4.77
CA ALA A 85 29.62 16.72 -5.02
C ALA A 85 28.85 17.86 -5.72
N ASN A 86 27.82 17.54 -6.48
CA ASN A 86 27.04 18.50 -7.26
C ASN A 86 25.66 18.82 -6.67
N GLN A 87 25.30 18.25 -5.53
CA GLN A 87 23.96 18.38 -4.94
C GLN A 87 23.61 19.85 -4.64
N GLU A 88 24.52 20.61 -4.05
CA GLU A 88 24.29 22.02 -3.71
C GLU A 88 24.12 22.89 -4.97
N CYS A 89 24.93 22.65 -6.00
CA CYS A 89 24.81 23.34 -7.28
C CYS A 89 23.46 23.04 -7.96
N LEU A 90 23.02 21.78 -7.96
CA LEU A 90 21.73 21.39 -8.54
C LEU A 90 20.53 21.95 -7.77
N LEU A 91 20.63 22.14 -6.46
CA LEU A 91 19.57 22.79 -5.67
C LEU A 91 19.47 24.29 -6.02
N SER A 92 20.60 24.99 -6.14
CA SER A 92 20.60 26.42 -6.50
C SER A 92 20.02 26.72 -7.89
N VAL A 93 20.05 25.74 -8.79
CA VAL A 93 19.48 25.83 -10.13
C VAL A 93 17.97 25.95 -10.13
N LEU A 94 17.32 25.20 -9.23
CA LEU A 94 15.87 25.17 -9.10
C LEU A 94 15.33 26.49 -8.54
N ASP A 95 16.15 27.18 -7.72
CA ASP A 95 15.78 28.43 -7.09
C ASP A 95 16.06 29.66 -7.97
N GLU A 96 17.10 29.62 -8.83
CA GLU A 96 17.62 30.80 -9.53
C GLU A 96 17.36 30.83 -11.05
N ASN A 97 16.60 29.87 -11.61
CA ASN A 97 16.32 29.77 -13.06
C ASN A 97 17.59 29.94 -13.94
N MET A 98 18.70 29.31 -13.51
CA MET A 98 19.98 29.44 -14.22
C MET A 98 19.92 28.75 -15.58
N GLU A 99 20.48 29.36 -16.63
CA GLU A 99 20.60 28.74 -17.96
C GLU A 99 21.77 27.74 -18.03
N ASN A 100 22.82 27.95 -17.22
CA ASN A 100 24.02 27.12 -17.24
C ASN A 100 24.55 26.83 -15.84
N VAL A 101 25.11 25.64 -15.64
CA VAL A 101 25.62 25.17 -14.34
C VAL A 101 27.00 24.56 -14.51
N ASN A 102 27.91 24.90 -13.60
CA ASN A 102 29.20 24.24 -13.52
C ASN A 102 29.09 23.01 -12.61
N LEU A 103 29.11 21.82 -13.19
CA LEU A 103 29.09 20.56 -12.47
C LEU A 103 30.51 20.00 -12.34
N CYS A 104 30.91 19.66 -11.12
CA CYS A 104 32.16 18.94 -10.86
C CYS A 104 32.20 17.64 -11.68
N GLY A 105 33.28 17.43 -12.43
CA GLY A 105 33.48 16.26 -13.29
C GLY A 105 32.86 16.35 -14.70
N LEU A 106 31.97 17.30 -14.96
CA LEU A 106 31.28 17.46 -16.26
C LEU A 106 31.53 18.84 -16.91
N GLY A 107 31.89 19.85 -16.12
CA GLY A 107 32.13 21.22 -16.58
C GLY A 107 30.83 22.03 -16.68
N MET A 108 30.84 23.07 -17.52
CA MET A 108 29.65 23.90 -17.77
C MET A 108 28.64 23.15 -18.63
N VAL A 109 27.44 22.97 -18.09
CA VAL A 109 26.31 22.28 -18.73
C VAL A 109 25.18 23.28 -18.91
N ASP A 110 24.67 23.38 -20.14
CA ASP A 110 23.45 24.12 -20.47
C ASP A 110 22.25 23.30 -19.98
N ILE A 111 21.39 23.92 -19.18
CA ILE A 111 20.21 23.29 -18.56
C ILE A 111 18.91 23.98 -18.99
N THR A 112 18.97 24.87 -19.97
CA THR A 112 17.82 25.62 -20.48
C THR A 112 16.69 24.70 -20.94
N TYR A 113 17.03 23.50 -21.42
CA TYR A 113 16.06 22.49 -21.86
C TYR A 113 15.30 21.82 -20.69
N LEU A 114 15.87 21.81 -19.47
CA LEU A 114 15.23 21.21 -18.29
C LEU A 114 14.13 22.10 -17.71
N HIS A 115 14.22 23.42 -17.89
CA HIS A 115 13.20 24.37 -17.43
C HIS A 115 11.86 24.26 -18.16
N ASN A 116 11.86 23.69 -19.37
CA ASN A 116 10.66 23.49 -20.19
C ASN A 116 10.11 22.06 -20.12
N VAL A 117 10.71 21.19 -19.29
CA VAL A 117 10.13 19.88 -19.01
C VAL A 117 9.00 20.11 -17.99
N GLU A 118 7.84 20.52 -18.50
CA GLU A 118 6.60 20.55 -17.72
C GLU A 118 6.33 19.16 -17.11
N ASP A 119 5.63 19.15 -15.97
CA ASP A 119 5.27 18.06 -15.04
C ASP A 119 4.95 16.65 -15.61
N GLU A 120 4.82 16.48 -16.92
CA GLU A 120 4.55 15.20 -17.58
C GLU A 120 5.70 14.18 -17.44
N ALA A 121 6.96 14.63 -17.33
CA ALA A 121 8.11 13.71 -17.15
C ALA A 121 8.21 13.13 -15.73
N MET A 122 7.55 13.73 -14.73
CA MET A 122 7.48 13.14 -13.37
C MET A 122 6.62 11.87 -13.31
N HIS A 123 5.88 11.55 -14.38
CA HIS A 123 5.13 10.30 -14.45
C HIS A 123 5.92 9.12 -15.02
N GLU A 124 6.96 9.37 -15.82
CA GLU A 124 7.72 8.30 -16.50
C GLU A 124 9.16 8.11 -16.02
N ASP A 125 9.83 9.11 -15.40
CA ASP A 125 11.25 8.97 -15.02
C ASP A 125 11.54 8.68 -13.54
N SER A 126 10.50 8.51 -12.69
CA SER A 126 10.68 7.93 -11.35
C SER A 126 11.05 6.43 -11.39
N ILE A 127 11.17 5.85 -12.59
CA ILE A 127 11.59 4.47 -12.85
C ILE A 127 13.04 4.22 -12.39
N LEU A 128 13.88 5.25 -12.22
CA LEU A 128 15.31 5.08 -11.90
C LEU A 128 15.64 4.87 -10.39
N PHE A 129 14.68 4.84 -9.47
CA PHE A 129 14.99 4.49 -8.07
C PHE A 129 14.01 3.47 -7.51
N GLY A 130 14.32 2.19 -7.74
CA GLY A 130 13.52 0.98 -7.44
C GLY A 130 13.07 0.75 -5.99
N SER A 131 13.18 1.75 -5.12
CA SER A 131 12.58 1.75 -3.78
C SER A 131 11.23 2.47 -3.73
N SER A 132 11.08 3.59 -4.46
CA SER A 132 9.89 4.44 -4.40
C SER A 132 8.69 3.81 -5.12
N SER A 133 8.91 3.23 -6.31
CA SER A 133 7.85 2.59 -7.10
C SER A 133 7.27 1.34 -6.43
N ASN A 134 8.10 0.54 -5.76
CA ASN A 134 7.62 -0.64 -5.03
C ASN A 134 6.72 -0.26 -3.85
N THR A 135 7.09 0.78 -3.10
CA THR A 135 6.23 1.30 -2.02
C THR A 135 4.94 1.92 -2.55
N PHE A 136 4.98 2.58 -3.71
CA PHE A 136 3.80 3.15 -4.36
C PHE A 136 2.84 2.06 -4.84
N LEU A 137 3.35 1.03 -5.52
CA LEU A 137 2.55 -0.10 -6.01
C LEU A 137 1.92 -0.88 -4.85
N MET A 138 2.67 -1.14 -3.77
CA MET A 138 2.12 -1.79 -2.58
C MET A 138 1.09 -0.93 -1.85
N LYS A 139 1.32 0.37 -1.69
CA LYS A 139 0.34 1.28 -1.07
C LYS A 139 -0.93 1.38 -1.90
N LYS A 140 -0.80 1.50 -3.22
CA LYS A 140 -1.93 1.55 -4.15
C LYS A 140 -2.75 0.25 -4.10
N ALA A 141 -2.08 -0.90 -4.16
CA ALA A 141 -2.76 -2.20 -4.14
C ALA A 141 -3.49 -2.45 -2.82
N VAL A 142 -2.88 -2.14 -1.67
CA VAL A 142 -3.50 -2.42 -0.36
C VAL A 142 -4.63 -1.43 -0.05
N ALA A 143 -4.48 -0.14 -0.40
CA ALA A 143 -5.44 0.88 0.01
C ALA A 143 -6.56 1.14 -1.01
N LEU A 144 -6.26 1.14 -2.31
CA LEU A 144 -7.23 1.52 -3.35
C LEU A 144 -7.86 0.29 -3.98
N ASP A 145 -7.04 -0.64 -4.47
CA ASP A 145 -7.56 -1.81 -5.20
C ASP A 145 -8.37 -2.75 -4.28
N LEU A 146 -8.06 -2.80 -2.97
CA LEU A 146 -8.83 -3.59 -2.00
C LEU A 146 -10.21 -3.00 -1.71
N ASP A 147 -10.34 -1.68 -1.61
CA ASP A 147 -11.61 -1.01 -1.33
C ASP A 147 -12.57 -1.10 -2.53
N ASP A 148 -12.01 -0.96 -3.74
CA ASP A 148 -12.76 -1.13 -5.00
C ASP A 148 -13.29 -2.57 -5.16
N GLU A 149 -12.44 -3.57 -4.92
CA GLU A 149 -12.84 -4.98 -5.05
C GLU A 149 -13.84 -5.38 -3.96
N LEU A 150 -13.67 -4.90 -2.73
CA LEU A 150 -14.66 -5.11 -1.67
C LEU A 150 -16.01 -4.46 -2.00
N THR A 151 -16.00 -3.23 -2.50
CA THR A 151 -17.24 -2.53 -2.90
C THR A 151 -17.99 -3.29 -4.00
N LYS A 152 -17.26 -3.84 -4.96
CA LYS A 152 -17.81 -4.69 -6.02
C LYS A 152 -18.43 -5.98 -5.46
N GLU A 153 -17.72 -6.66 -4.57
CA GLU A 153 -18.22 -7.89 -3.94
C GLU A 153 -19.44 -7.63 -3.03
N PHE A 154 -19.46 -6.52 -2.28
CA PHE A 154 -20.63 -6.13 -1.46
C PHE A 154 -21.85 -5.82 -2.32
N ASN A 155 -21.66 -5.18 -3.48
CA ASN A 155 -22.75 -4.90 -4.41
C ASN A 155 -23.32 -6.18 -5.05
N ASN A 156 -22.49 -7.20 -5.29
CA ASN A 156 -22.91 -8.48 -5.85
C ASN A 156 -23.62 -9.39 -4.83
N GLY A 157 -23.12 -9.45 -3.59
CA GLY A 157 -23.68 -10.34 -2.56
C GLY A 157 -24.82 -9.74 -1.73
N GLY A 158 -24.96 -8.42 -1.73
CA GLY A 158 -25.94 -7.69 -0.93
C GLY A 158 -25.50 -7.56 0.53
N ILE A 159 -25.31 -6.33 0.99
CA ILE A 159 -24.76 -5.97 2.32
C ILE A 159 -25.45 -6.72 3.46
N GLY A 160 -26.78 -6.88 3.39
CA GLY A 160 -27.56 -7.57 4.44
C GLY A 160 -27.25 -9.07 4.59
N LYS A 161 -26.85 -9.75 3.51
CA LYS A 161 -26.46 -11.18 3.56
C LYS A 161 -25.02 -11.36 4.06
N ILE A 162 -24.17 -10.38 3.75
CA ILE A 162 -22.74 -10.44 4.08
C ILE A 162 -22.50 -10.13 5.57
N LEU A 163 -23.34 -9.26 6.16
CA LEU A 163 -23.36 -8.97 7.59
C LEU A 163 -24.32 -9.88 8.38
N GLU A 164 -24.69 -11.02 7.82
CA GLU A 164 -25.56 -11.97 8.50
C GLU A 164 -24.79 -12.72 9.59
N GLU A 165 -25.24 -12.56 10.83
CA GLU A 165 -24.66 -13.24 11.97
C GLU A 165 -25.22 -14.66 12.12
N PRO A 166 -24.44 -15.62 12.63
CA PRO A 166 -24.94 -16.94 12.95
C PRO A 166 -26.02 -16.86 14.03
N ALA A 167 -27.09 -17.64 13.86
CA ALA A 167 -28.28 -17.64 14.72
C ALA A 167 -27.94 -17.79 16.21
N SER A 168 -26.94 -18.59 16.56
CA SER A 168 -26.49 -18.78 17.95
C SER A 168 -25.94 -17.50 18.59
N THR A 169 -25.22 -16.68 17.82
CA THR A 169 -24.61 -15.43 18.32
C THR A 169 -25.68 -14.36 18.49
N ALA A 170 -26.62 -14.30 17.55
CA ALA A 170 -27.78 -13.41 17.63
C ALA A 170 -28.68 -13.74 18.84
N GLU A 171 -28.95 -15.02 19.09
CA GLU A 171 -29.73 -15.48 20.24
C GLU A 171 -29.04 -15.14 21.57
N MET A 172 -27.73 -15.40 21.67
CA MET A 172 -26.96 -15.12 22.88
C MET A 172 -26.90 -13.61 23.17
N ARG A 173 -26.69 -12.77 22.14
CA ARG A 173 -26.76 -11.31 22.29
C ARG A 173 -28.14 -10.85 22.76
N ASN A 174 -29.22 -11.36 22.16
CA ASN A 174 -30.57 -10.98 22.55
C ASN A 174 -30.87 -11.36 24.00
N HIS A 175 -30.41 -12.53 24.45
CA HIS A 175 -30.54 -12.97 25.83
C HIS A 175 -29.76 -12.06 26.80
N LEU A 176 -28.52 -11.71 26.46
CA LEU A 176 -27.68 -10.79 27.24
C LEU A 176 -28.28 -9.39 27.31
N SER A 177 -28.69 -8.81 26.18
CA SER A 177 -29.36 -7.50 26.15
C SER A 177 -30.60 -7.46 27.02
N LYS A 178 -31.42 -8.52 26.98
CA LYS A 178 -32.61 -8.62 27.82
C LYS A 178 -32.24 -8.69 29.30
N SER A 179 -31.25 -9.50 29.66
CA SER A 179 -30.80 -9.61 31.06
C SER A 179 -30.22 -8.29 31.58
N ILE A 180 -29.47 -7.55 30.76
CA ILE A 180 -28.94 -6.23 31.13
C ILE A 180 -30.07 -5.25 31.37
N TYR A 181 -31.07 -5.19 30.47
CA TYR A 181 -32.23 -4.32 30.62
C TYR A 181 -33.00 -4.60 31.92
N ASP A 182 -33.22 -5.89 32.23
CA ASP A 182 -33.91 -6.29 33.46
C ASP A 182 -33.12 -5.88 34.71
N LEU A 183 -31.79 -6.00 34.69
CA LEU A 183 -30.90 -5.59 35.78
C LEU A 183 -30.86 -4.06 35.96
N GLU A 184 -30.81 -3.29 34.88
CA GLU A 184 -30.85 -1.83 34.93
C GLU A 184 -32.16 -1.33 35.53
N ASN A 185 -33.29 -1.91 35.13
CA ASN A 185 -34.59 -1.56 35.68
C ASN A 185 -34.73 -1.93 37.16
N ALA A 186 -34.22 -3.11 37.56
CA ALA A 186 -34.20 -3.54 38.97
C ALA A 186 -33.33 -2.61 39.83
N ASN A 187 -32.16 -2.20 39.32
CA ASN A 187 -31.26 -1.28 40.01
C ASN A 187 -31.86 0.13 40.12
N PHE A 188 -32.51 0.62 39.05
CA PHE A 188 -33.19 1.91 39.04
C PHE A 188 -34.31 1.94 40.09
N SER A 189 -35.14 0.89 40.16
CA SER A 189 -36.24 0.79 41.13
C SER A 189 -35.76 0.67 42.57
N LEU A 190 -34.64 -0.02 42.83
CA LEU A 190 -33.98 -0.08 44.15
C LEU A 190 -33.40 1.29 44.59
N SER A 191 -32.77 2.03 43.67
CA SER A 191 -32.24 3.36 44.00
C SER A 191 -33.34 4.37 44.31
N ALA A 192 -34.47 4.33 43.59
CA ALA A 192 -35.62 5.18 43.84
C ALA A 192 -36.27 4.92 45.21
N THR A 193 -36.26 3.67 45.70
CA THR A 193 -36.81 3.35 47.04
C THR A 193 -35.87 3.74 48.17
N SER A 194 -34.55 3.77 47.93
CA SER A 194 -33.56 4.19 48.93
C SER A 194 -33.50 5.70 49.19
N LEU A 195 -33.99 6.53 48.25
CA LEU A 195 -34.07 7.99 48.35
C LEU A 195 -35.36 8.50 49.01
N SER A 196 -36.37 7.63 49.16
CA SER A 196 -37.66 7.94 49.77
C SER A 196 -37.77 7.58 51.26
N LEU A 197 -36.64 7.20 51.90
CA LEU A 197 -36.52 6.76 53.29
C LEU A 197 -35.62 7.73 54.06
#